data_AF-A0A0E2PBI9-F1
#
_entry.id   AF-A0A0E2PBI9-F1
#
_cell.length_a   1.000
_cell.length_b   1.000
_cell.length_c   1.000
_cell.angle_alpha   90.00
_cell.angle_beta   90.00
_cell.angle_gamma   90.00
#
_symmetry.space_group_name_H-M   'P 1'
#
loop_
_entity.id
_entity.type
_entity.pdbx_description
1 polymer ?
#
loop_
_entity_poly.entity_id
_entity_poly.type
_entity_poly.pdbx_seq_one_letter_code
_entity_poly.pdbx_strand_id
1 'polypeptide(L)'
;MPRGCRLVAVAPSPDFTASPHNTRHLPDRRRVGIGWFRGMILKPAGTKPLATDAPFWPRAVGPSLQQPTRVSHVRRSTNFFTLAVIYSLCGMALGLDMAISNDHGQMPTHAHTMVAGWLMSAVFAFFYHLFPAVGQKTIAVVHFWLTAICGIALMIGLYFELAGHPEIEPVLGSSSMGFYAAMLLFAFISLPAVWKKA
;
A
#
# COMPACT_ATOMS: atom_id res chain seq x y z
N MET A 1 -0.10 -10.86 -66.65
CA MET A 1 -0.58 -9.47 -66.43
C MET A 1 -0.70 -9.23 -64.93
N PRO A 2 0.03 -8.27 -64.34
CA PRO A 2 0.04 -8.01 -62.90
C PRO A 2 -0.97 -6.93 -62.50
N ARG A 3 -1.63 -7.09 -61.35
CA ARG A 3 -2.41 -6.07 -60.63
C ARG A 3 -2.00 -6.22 -59.16
N GLY A 4 -1.59 -5.24 -58.37
CA GLY A 4 -1.50 -3.79 -58.47
C GLY A 4 -1.29 -3.34 -57.02
N CYS A 5 -0.05 -3.08 -56.63
CA CYS A 5 0.33 -2.66 -55.28
C CYS A 5 -0.15 -1.23 -55.06
N ARG A 6 -1.10 -1.00 -54.14
CA ARG A 6 -1.67 0.32 -53.88
C ARG A 6 -0.86 1.02 -52.79
N LEU A 7 0.08 1.86 -53.22
CA LEU A 7 0.74 2.87 -52.40
C LEU A 7 -0.32 3.86 -51.87
N VAL A 8 -0.47 3.92 -50.54
CA VAL A 8 -1.22 4.99 -49.87
C VAL A 8 -0.27 6.17 -49.73
N ALA A 9 -0.54 7.24 -50.47
CA ALA A 9 0.17 8.50 -50.38
C ALA A 9 -0.15 9.19 -49.05
N VAL A 10 0.88 9.43 -48.24
CA VAL A 10 0.82 10.29 -47.06
C VAL A 10 0.74 11.74 -47.54
N ALA A 11 -0.35 12.43 -47.20
CA ALA A 11 -0.51 13.86 -47.48
C ALA A 11 0.45 14.70 -46.61
N PRO A 12 1.01 15.81 -47.13
CA PRO A 12 1.88 16.69 -46.37
C PRO A 12 1.07 17.47 -45.31
N SER A 13 1.62 17.53 -44.09
CA SER A 13 1.11 18.33 -42.97
C SER A 13 1.11 19.82 -43.31
N PRO A 14 0.08 20.60 -42.92
CA PRO A 14 0.04 22.03 -43.16
C PRO A 14 1.08 22.79 -42.32
N ASP A 15 1.81 23.67 -43.01
CA ASP A 15 2.76 24.64 -42.46
C ASP A 15 2.10 25.50 -41.38
N PHE A 16 2.70 25.48 -40.19
CA PHE A 16 2.34 26.32 -39.07
C PHE A 16 2.90 27.73 -39.32
N THR A 17 2.08 28.58 -39.93
CA THR A 17 2.35 30.01 -40.04
C THR A 17 2.23 30.65 -38.65
N ALA A 18 3.26 31.41 -38.28
CA ALA A 18 3.36 32.12 -37.02
C ALA A 18 2.27 33.20 -36.90
N SER A 19 1.46 33.12 -35.85
CA SER A 19 0.62 34.25 -35.39
C SER A 19 1.35 34.94 -34.23
N PRO A 20 1.58 36.27 -34.27
CA PRO A 20 2.08 37.01 -33.13
C PRO A 20 0.92 37.26 -32.14
N HIS A 21 1.26 37.51 -30.88
CA HIS A 21 0.39 37.87 -29.75
C HIS A 21 -0.21 36.71 -28.92
N ASN A 22 0.57 36.22 -27.94
CA ASN A 22 0.05 35.95 -26.60
C ASN A 22 1.22 35.75 -25.60
N THR A 23 1.81 36.83 -25.10
CA THR A 23 2.76 36.77 -23.98
C THR A 23 1.98 36.57 -22.67
N ARG A 24 1.55 35.33 -22.40
CA ARG A 24 1.13 34.91 -21.06
C ARG A 24 2.32 34.34 -20.30
N HIS A 25 2.66 35.07 -19.25
CA HIS A 25 3.57 34.74 -18.16
C HIS A 25 3.71 33.24 -17.86
N LEU A 26 4.88 32.69 -18.19
CA LEU A 26 5.37 31.45 -17.59
C LEU A 26 5.80 31.74 -16.15
N PRO A 27 5.35 30.98 -15.14
CA PRO A 27 5.86 31.11 -13.79
C PRO A 27 7.33 30.67 -13.72
N ASP A 28 8.15 31.58 -13.21
CA ASP A 28 9.60 31.46 -12.98
C ASP A 28 9.95 30.22 -12.13
N ARG A 29 10.58 29.23 -12.76
CA ARG A 29 11.11 27.99 -12.13
C ARG A 29 12.42 28.23 -11.34
N ARG A 30 12.65 29.42 -10.77
CA ARG A 30 13.81 29.69 -9.89
C ARG A 30 13.41 30.28 -8.55
N ARG A 31 12.43 29.68 -7.87
CA ARG A 31 12.12 30.01 -6.48
C ARG A 31 11.76 28.78 -5.63
N VAL A 32 12.60 27.74 -5.69
CA VAL A 32 12.69 26.75 -4.59
C VAL A 32 13.77 27.25 -3.63
N GLY A 33 13.41 28.27 -2.84
CA GLY A 33 14.26 28.84 -1.82
C GLY A 33 14.17 28.00 -0.54
N ILE A 34 15.29 27.39 -0.14
CA ILE A 34 15.52 26.83 1.18
C ILE A 34 15.52 28.00 2.19
N GLY A 35 14.33 28.42 2.60
CA GLY A 35 14.10 29.59 3.48
C GLY A 35 14.04 29.28 4.97
N TRP A 36 14.08 28.00 5.35
CA TRP A 36 13.88 27.57 6.74
C TRP A 36 15.10 27.79 7.66
N PHE A 37 16.27 28.10 7.10
CA PHE A 37 17.51 28.22 7.87
C PHE A 37 17.84 29.63 8.40
N ARG A 38 16.99 30.64 8.16
CA ARG A 38 17.31 32.06 8.43
C ARG A 38 16.59 32.65 9.65
N GLY A 39 16.31 31.84 10.68
CA GLY A 39 15.74 32.27 11.95
C GLY A 39 16.69 32.19 13.15
N MET A 40 17.92 31.72 12.94
CA MET A 40 18.84 31.39 14.02
C MET A 40 20.14 32.16 13.80
N ILE A 41 20.17 33.45 14.14
CA ILE A 41 21.37 34.27 14.44
C ILE A 41 20.88 35.69 14.81
N LEU A 42 21.26 36.14 16.01
CA LEU A 42 21.15 37.49 16.61
C LEU A 42 19.82 37.85 17.32
N LYS A 43 19.76 37.53 18.63
CA LYS A 43 19.04 38.34 19.62
C LYS A 43 20.09 39.07 20.47
N PRO A 44 20.13 40.41 20.50
CA PRO A 44 21.20 41.14 21.18
C PRO A 44 21.12 40.98 22.70
N ALA A 45 22.28 40.78 23.32
CA ALA A 45 22.47 40.63 24.74
C ALA A 45 22.17 41.93 25.48
N GLY A 46 21.07 41.94 26.25
CA GLY A 46 20.84 42.91 27.30
C GLY A 46 21.35 42.36 28.62
N THR A 47 22.38 42.97 29.18
CA THR A 47 22.92 42.66 30.50
C THR A 47 21.97 43.17 31.58
N LYS A 48 21.33 42.26 32.31
CA LYS A 48 20.68 42.57 33.59
C LYS A 48 21.55 42.01 34.72
N PRO A 49 21.79 42.77 35.80
CA PRO A 49 22.66 42.33 36.89
C PRO A 49 22.12 41.07 37.55
N LEU A 50 23.04 40.20 37.96
CA LEU A 50 22.80 38.95 38.65
C LEU A 50 22.14 39.23 40.01
N ALA A 51 20.81 39.09 40.08
CA ALA A 51 20.10 38.99 41.35
C ALA A 51 20.25 37.55 41.84
N THR A 52 21.32 37.33 42.59
CA THR A 52 21.48 36.24 43.54
C THR A 52 20.28 36.28 44.52
N ASP A 53 19.85 35.09 44.97
CA ASP A 53 19.03 34.88 46.19
C ASP A 53 17.49 34.80 46.04
N ALA A 54 16.98 33.74 45.40
CA ALA A 54 15.68 33.15 45.77
C ALA A 54 15.53 31.69 45.29
N PRO A 55 15.10 30.73 46.14
CA PRO A 55 14.68 29.40 45.68
C PRO A 55 13.31 29.52 44.99
N PHE A 56 13.31 29.48 43.66
CA PHE A 56 12.17 29.92 42.85
C PHE A 56 10.99 28.92 42.71
N TRP A 57 11.01 27.73 43.29
CA TRP A 57 9.95 26.77 42.96
C TRP A 57 9.35 26.05 44.18
N PRO A 58 8.05 26.26 44.48
CA PRO A 58 7.28 25.29 45.23
C PRO A 58 6.99 24.09 44.34
N ARG A 59 7.31 22.89 44.83
CA ARG A 59 7.22 21.61 44.11
C ARG A 59 5.77 21.21 43.77
N ALA A 60 5.14 21.93 42.84
CA ALA A 60 3.80 21.66 42.32
C ALA A 60 3.89 21.36 40.81
N VAL A 61 4.38 20.16 40.48
CA VAL A 61 4.08 19.54 39.19
C VAL A 61 2.99 18.53 39.46
N GLY A 62 1.80 18.81 38.94
CA GLY A 62 0.58 18.04 39.14
C GLY A 62 0.68 16.59 38.66
N PRO A 63 -0.31 15.75 39.01
CA PRO A 63 -0.33 14.37 38.59
C PRO A 63 -0.49 14.29 37.06
N SER A 64 0.17 13.29 36.50
CA SER A 64 -0.02 12.76 35.14
C SER A 64 0.14 13.76 34.00
N LEU A 65 1.35 13.81 33.44
CA LEU A 65 1.43 13.86 31.98
C LEU A 65 0.66 12.63 31.48
N GLN A 66 -0.58 12.84 31.02
CA GLN A 66 -1.31 11.86 30.22
C GLN A 66 -0.33 11.30 29.20
N GLN A 67 0.00 10.01 29.33
CA GLN A 67 0.72 9.27 28.29
C GLN A 67 -0.02 9.55 26.98
N PRO A 68 0.67 10.00 25.90
CA PRO A 68 0.04 10.21 24.62
C PRO A 68 -0.67 8.92 24.25
N THR A 69 -1.98 9.04 24.05
CA THR A 69 -2.94 7.99 23.73
C THR A 69 -2.26 6.71 23.25
N ARG A 70 -2.21 5.69 24.13
CA ARG A 70 -1.95 4.32 23.69
C ARG A 70 -2.95 4.08 22.56
N VAL A 71 -2.50 4.09 21.31
CA VAL A 71 -3.35 3.79 20.16
C VAL A 71 -3.91 2.40 20.42
N SER A 72 -5.16 2.35 20.84
CA SER A 72 -5.80 1.14 21.33
C SER A 72 -6.17 0.28 20.11
N HIS A 73 -5.14 -0.39 19.60
CA HIS A 73 -5.16 -1.67 18.89
C HIS A 73 -6.24 -1.88 17.81
N VAL A 74 -5.96 -1.46 16.57
CA VAL A 74 -6.50 -2.17 15.39
C VAL A 74 -5.59 -3.36 15.07
N ARG A 75 -5.58 -4.36 15.96
CA ARG A 75 -4.75 -5.59 15.83
C ARG A 75 -4.86 -6.23 14.44
N ARG A 76 -6.04 -6.15 13.81
CA ARG A 76 -6.31 -6.78 12.51
C ARG A 76 -5.64 -6.09 11.33
N SER A 77 -5.63 -4.77 11.29
CA SER A 77 -5.01 -4.02 10.19
C SER A 77 -3.51 -4.28 10.17
N THR A 78 -2.86 -4.26 11.34
CA THR A 78 -1.45 -4.60 11.47
C THR A 78 -1.15 -6.03 11.04
N ASN A 79 -1.97 -7.01 11.44
CA ASN A 79 -1.76 -8.41 11.03
C ASN A 79 -1.86 -8.60 9.50
N PHE A 80 -2.86 -7.99 8.85
CA PHE A 80 -2.98 -8.04 7.38
C PHE A 80 -1.81 -7.35 6.69
N PHE A 81 -1.32 -6.23 7.24
CA PHE A 81 -0.17 -5.54 6.70
C PHE A 81 1.11 -6.39 6.82
N THR A 82 1.29 -7.09 7.95
CA THR A 82 2.40 -8.04 8.13
C THR A 82 2.32 -9.18 7.10
N LEU A 83 1.13 -9.76 6.87
CA LEU A 83 0.96 -10.77 5.83
C LEU A 83 1.31 -10.22 4.44
N ALA A 84 0.89 -8.99 4.12
CA ALA A 84 1.22 -8.35 2.85
C ALA A 84 2.74 -8.26 2.64
N VAL A 85 3.50 -7.84 3.66
CA VAL A 85 4.96 -7.76 3.59
C VAL A 85 5.60 -9.14 3.42
N ILE A 86 5.11 -10.17 4.13
CA ILE A 86 5.63 -11.52 3.98
C ILE A 86 5.39 -12.05 2.56
N TYR A 87 4.16 -11.93 2.05
CA TYR A 87 3.84 -12.35 0.68
C TYR A 87 4.62 -11.58 -0.38
N SER A 88 4.86 -10.28 -0.19
CA SER A 88 5.65 -9.51 -1.15
C SER A 88 7.09 -9.99 -1.21
N LEU A 89 7.71 -10.26 -0.05
CA LEU A 89 9.06 -10.80 0.00
C LEU A 89 9.14 -12.18 -0.66
N CYS A 90 8.22 -13.09 -0.33
CA CYS A 90 8.18 -14.43 -0.92
C CYS A 90 7.95 -14.38 -2.44
N GLY A 91 7.00 -13.58 -2.91
CA GLY A 91 6.71 -13.51 -4.34
C GLY A 91 7.81 -12.79 -5.12
N MET A 92 8.48 -11.78 -4.55
CA MET A 92 9.63 -11.13 -5.20
C MET A 92 10.81 -12.09 -5.29
N ALA A 93 11.05 -12.89 -4.24
CA ALA A 93 12.08 -13.93 -4.27
C ALA A 93 11.80 -14.96 -5.38
N LEU A 94 10.57 -15.46 -5.49
CA LEU A 94 10.18 -16.36 -6.59
C LEU A 94 10.30 -15.69 -7.97
N GLY A 95 9.91 -14.42 -8.09
CA GLY A 95 10.04 -13.66 -9.34
C GLY A 95 11.50 -13.51 -9.78
N LEU A 96 12.39 -13.25 -8.83
CA LEU A 96 13.82 -13.14 -9.07
C LEU A 96 14.42 -14.50 -9.47
N ASP A 97 14.01 -15.58 -8.80
CA ASP A 97 14.44 -16.95 -9.11
C ASP A 97 14.06 -17.34 -10.55
N MET A 98 12.83 -17.07 -10.98
CA MET A 98 12.39 -17.28 -12.37
C MET A 98 13.18 -16.42 -13.37
N ALA A 99 13.49 -15.18 -13.01
CA ALA A 99 14.26 -14.29 -13.88
C ALA A 99 15.72 -14.76 -14.07
N ILE A 100 16.34 -15.29 -13.01
CA ILE A 100 17.73 -15.79 -13.07
C ILE A 100 17.78 -17.14 -13.81
N SER A 101 16.88 -18.06 -13.48
CA SER A 101 16.84 -19.39 -14.07
C SER A 101 16.28 -19.42 -15.50
N ASN A 102 15.57 -18.37 -15.92
CA ASN A 102 14.75 -18.30 -17.14
C ASN A 102 13.65 -19.37 -17.21
N ASP A 103 13.39 -20.09 -16.12
CA ASP A 103 12.28 -21.02 -16.00
C ASP A 103 11.05 -20.31 -15.44
N HIS A 104 10.00 -20.27 -16.25
CA HIS A 104 8.74 -19.62 -15.91
C HIS A 104 7.67 -20.63 -15.52
N GLY A 105 8.04 -21.87 -15.18
CA GLY A 105 7.11 -22.89 -14.72
C GLY A 105 6.27 -22.42 -13.52
N GLN A 106 6.84 -21.61 -12.62
CA GLN A 106 6.16 -21.09 -11.43
C GLN A 106 5.48 -19.72 -11.62
N MET A 107 5.27 -19.28 -12.87
CA MET A 107 4.59 -18.01 -13.17
C MET A 107 3.22 -17.87 -12.48
N PRO A 108 2.35 -18.90 -12.49
CA PRO A 108 1.08 -18.83 -11.77
C PRO A 108 1.27 -18.60 -10.27
N THR A 109 2.20 -19.31 -9.64
CA THR A 109 2.51 -19.18 -8.21
C THR A 109 2.98 -17.78 -7.87
N HIS A 110 3.88 -17.21 -8.68
CA HIS A 110 4.34 -15.83 -8.51
C HIS A 110 3.19 -14.81 -8.63
N ALA A 111 2.38 -14.91 -9.68
CA ALA A 111 1.27 -13.99 -9.93
C ALA A 111 0.23 -14.01 -8.80
N HIS A 112 -0.15 -15.21 -8.32
CA HIS A 112 -1.10 -15.34 -7.21
C HIS A 112 -0.49 -14.83 -5.89
N THR A 113 0.79 -15.07 -5.65
CA THR A 113 1.47 -14.55 -4.45
C THR A 113 1.49 -13.02 -4.43
N MET A 114 1.71 -12.37 -5.59
CA MET A 114 1.69 -10.91 -5.72
C MET A 114 0.28 -10.32 -5.61
N VAL A 115 -0.70 -10.89 -6.31
CA VAL A 115 -2.05 -10.32 -6.35
C VAL A 115 -2.89 -10.77 -5.16
N ALA A 116 -3.09 -12.07 -5.00
CA ALA A 116 -3.94 -12.61 -3.94
C ALA A 116 -3.25 -12.57 -2.56
N GLY A 117 -1.93 -12.73 -2.50
CA GLY A 117 -1.16 -12.60 -1.26
C GLY A 117 -0.93 -11.14 -0.88
N TRP A 118 -0.01 -10.47 -1.58
CA TRP A 118 0.44 -9.12 -1.23
C TRP A 118 -0.65 -8.06 -1.43
N LEU A 119 -1.18 -7.91 -2.65
CA LEU A 119 -2.09 -6.80 -2.98
C LEU A 119 -3.40 -6.88 -2.20
N MET A 120 -4.06 -8.05 -2.15
CA MET A 120 -5.31 -8.19 -1.38
C MET A 120 -5.09 -7.97 0.13
N SER A 121 -4.02 -8.53 0.71
CA SER A 121 -3.72 -8.31 2.14
C SER A 121 -3.49 -6.84 2.46
N ALA A 122 -2.80 -6.11 1.57
CA ALA A 122 -2.62 -4.67 1.73
C ALA A 122 -3.97 -3.93 1.68
N VAL A 123 -4.83 -4.24 0.71
CA VAL A 123 -6.17 -3.65 0.59
C VAL A 123 -7.01 -3.91 1.85
N PHE A 124 -6.99 -5.13 2.39
CA PHE A 124 -7.70 -5.45 3.64
C PHE A 124 -7.13 -4.67 4.84
N ALA A 125 -5.80 -4.55 4.93
CA ALA A 125 -5.16 -3.76 5.97
C ALA A 125 -5.64 -2.30 5.96
N PHE A 126 -5.69 -1.68 4.77
CA PHE A 126 -6.19 -0.32 4.61
C PHE A 126 -7.69 -0.22 4.93
N PHE A 127 -8.50 -1.17 4.46
CA PHE A 127 -9.94 -1.18 4.73
C PHE A 127 -10.23 -1.24 6.24
N TYR A 128 -9.59 -2.16 6.97
CA TYR A 128 -9.78 -2.28 8.42
C TYR A 128 -9.15 -1.13 9.21
N HIS A 129 -8.19 -0.41 8.64
CA HIS A 129 -7.67 0.83 9.22
C HIS A 129 -8.69 1.96 9.09
N LEU A 130 -9.34 2.08 7.93
CA LEU A 130 -10.31 3.13 7.64
C LEU A 130 -11.66 2.93 8.35
N PHE A 131 -12.08 1.68 8.51
CA PHE A 131 -13.34 1.29 9.18
C PHE A 131 -13.09 0.47 10.46
N PRO A 132 -12.55 1.08 11.53
CA PRO A 132 -12.20 0.36 12.76
C PRO A 132 -13.40 -0.30 13.45
N ALA A 133 -14.61 0.26 13.30
CA ALA A 133 -15.85 -0.31 13.86
C ALA A 133 -16.21 -1.67 13.22
N VAL A 134 -15.91 -1.85 11.93
CA VAL A 134 -16.08 -3.13 11.23
C VAL A 134 -14.98 -4.10 11.67
N GLY A 135 -13.77 -3.57 11.85
CA GLY A 135 -12.61 -4.22 12.45
C GLY A 135 -12.74 -4.53 13.95
N GLN A 136 -13.93 -4.49 14.54
CA GLN A 136 -14.23 -5.04 15.90
C GLN A 136 -15.18 -6.25 15.88
N LYS A 137 -15.86 -6.54 14.77
CA LYS A 137 -16.82 -7.65 14.67
C LYS A 137 -16.12 -9.02 14.65
N THR A 138 -16.76 -10.05 15.20
CA THR A 138 -16.29 -11.45 15.17
C THR A 138 -16.13 -11.98 13.74
N ILE A 139 -17.03 -11.57 12.83
CA ILE A 139 -17.01 -11.98 11.42
C ILE A 139 -15.69 -11.58 10.74
N ALA A 140 -15.15 -10.41 11.04
CA ALA A 140 -13.88 -9.99 10.44
C ALA A 140 -12.65 -10.71 11.05
N VAL A 141 -12.81 -11.45 12.16
CA VAL A 141 -11.77 -12.35 12.70
C VAL A 141 -11.81 -13.66 11.91
N VAL A 142 -13.01 -14.19 11.68
CA VAL A 142 -13.23 -15.35 10.79
C VAL A 142 -12.66 -15.06 9.40
N HIS A 143 -12.96 -13.87 8.84
CA HIS A 143 -12.37 -13.43 7.58
C HIS A 143 -10.86 -13.55 7.61
N PHE A 144 -10.17 -12.94 8.58
CA PHE A 144 -8.71 -12.98 8.68
C PHE A 144 -8.14 -14.40 8.70
N TRP A 145 -8.67 -15.28 9.54
CA TRP A 145 -8.17 -16.66 9.61
C TRP A 145 -8.45 -17.43 8.32
N LEU A 146 -9.61 -17.22 7.72
CA LEU A 146 -9.97 -17.86 6.46
C LEU A 146 -9.04 -17.39 5.33
N THR A 147 -8.79 -16.09 5.19
CA THR A 147 -7.87 -15.57 4.17
C THR A 147 -6.43 -16.02 4.42
N ALA A 148 -5.98 -16.05 5.67
CA ALA A 148 -4.62 -16.45 6.01
C ALA A 148 -4.38 -17.93 5.73
N ILE A 149 -5.25 -18.82 6.22
CA ILE A 149 -5.10 -20.28 6.06
C ILE A 149 -5.28 -20.68 4.60
N CYS A 150 -6.38 -20.25 3.96
CA CYS A 150 -6.64 -20.59 2.56
C CYS A 150 -5.62 -19.93 1.62
N GLY A 151 -5.15 -18.72 1.93
CA GLY A 151 -4.11 -18.04 1.15
C GLY A 151 -2.78 -18.79 1.18
N ILE A 152 -2.30 -19.17 2.37
CA ILE A 152 -1.05 -19.94 2.51
C ILE A 152 -1.19 -21.30 1.82
N ALA A 153 -2.29 -22.01 2.05
CA ALA A 153 -2.55 -23.31 1.43
C ALA A 153 -2.66 -23.23 -0.10
N LEU A 154 -3.24 -22.15 -0.65
CA LEU A 154 -3.27 -21.90 -2.08
C LEU A 154 -1.88 -21.69 -2.66
N MET A 155 -1.03 -20.86 -2.02
CA MET A 155 0.32 -20.60 -2.54
C MET A 155 1.21 -21.85 -2.48
N ILE A 156 1.17 -22.58 -1.37
CA ILE A 156 1.93 -23.83 -1.21
C ILE A 156 1.40 -24.88 -2.19
N GLY A 157 0.07 -25.05 -2.25
CA GLY A 157 -0.56 -26.02 -3.14
C GLY A 157 -0.20 -25.77 -4.60
N LEU A 158 -0.23 -24.51 -5.04
CA LEU A 158 0.12 -24.14 -6.40
C LEU A 158 1.60 -24.42 -6.70
N TYR A 159 2.50 -24.10 -5.76
CA TYR A 159 3.92 -24.38 -5.94
C TYR A 159 4.20 -25.89 -6.17
N PHE A 160 3.60 -26.75 -5.36
CA PHE A 160 3.81 -28.20 -5.45
C PHE A 160 3.08 -28.84 -6.65
N GLU A 161 1.87 -28.39 -6.96
CA GLU A 161 1.14 -28.86 -8.15
C GLU A 161 1.98 -28.63 -9.41
N LEU A 162 2.54 -27.42 -9.55
CA LEU A 162 3.43 -27.09 -10.67
C LEU A 162 4.82 -27.73 -10.58
N ALA A 163 5.22 -28.24 -9.41
CA ALA A 163 6.41 -29.06 -9.25
C ALA A 163 6.20 -30.54 -9.63
N GLY A 164 4.98 -30.93 -10.02
CA GLY A 164 4.66 -32.28 -10.49
C GLY A 164 4.07 -33.21 -9.43
N HIS A 165 3.45 -32.66 -8.39
CA HIS A 165 2.74 -33.40 -7.34
C HIS A 165 1.20 -33.29 -7.49
N PRO A 166 0.59 -34.02 -8.45
CA PRO A 166 -0.85 -33.92 -8.74
C PRO A 166 -1.73 -34.37 -7.57
N GLU A 167 -1.19 -35.10 -6.59
CA GLU A 167 -1.90 -35.49 -5.38
C GLU A 167 -2.36 -34.29 -4.52
N ILE A 168 -1.82 -33.10 -4.77
CA ILE A 168 -2.15 -31.85 -4.04
C ILE A 168 -3.32 -31.09 -4.68
N GLU A 169 -3.73 -31.44 -5.90
CA GLU A 169 -4.89 -30.88 -6.60
C GLU A 169 -6.15 -30.69 -5.70
N PRO A 170 -6.62 -31.70 -4.93
CA PRO A 170 -7.82 -31.53 -4.10
C PRO A 170 -7.62 -30.49 -2.98
N VAL A 171 -6.41 -30.39 -2.44
CA VAL A 171 -6.06 -29.38 -1.43
C VAL A 171 -6.02 -27.99 -2.05
N LEU A 172 -5.41 -27.87 -3.23
CA LEU A 172 -5.35 -26.62 -3.99
C LEU A 172 -6.77 -26.14 -4.36
N GLY A 173 -7.62 -27.03 -4.88
CA GLY A 173 -9.01 -26.74 -5.22
C GLY A 173 -9.81 -26.28 -4.00
N SER A 174 -9.71 -27.00 -2.88
CA SER A 174 -10.38 -26.64 -1.62
C SER A 174 -9.90 -25.29 -1.08
N SER A 175 -8.61 -25.01 -1.17
CA SER A 175 -8.02 -23.74 -0.74
C SER A 175 -8.47 -22.56 -1.60
N SER A 176 -8.58 -22.77 -2.91
CA SER A 176 -9.14 -21.79 -3.85
C SER A 176 -10.59 -21.45 -3.54
N MET A 177 -11.43 -22.46 -3.30
CA MET A 177 -12.83 -22.25 -2.90
C MET A 177 -12.94 -21.53 -1.55
N GLY A 178 -12.08 -21.88 -0.58
CA GLY A 178 -12.02 -21.21 0.72
C GLY A 178 -11.59 -19.74 0.62
N PHE A 179 -10.61 -19.43 -0.24
CA PHE A 179 -10.19 -18.05 -0.49
C PHE A 179 -11.29 -17.24 -1.19
N TYR A 180 -12.00 -17.84 -2.14
CA TYR A 180 -13.17 -17.23 -2.77
C TYR A 180 -14.30 -16.94 -1.76
N ALA A 181 -14.58 -17.87 -0.86
CA ALA A 181 -15.53 -17.66 0.24
C ALA A 181 -15.08 -16.52 1.17
N ALA A 182 -13.79 -16.39 1.45
CA ALA A 182 -13.25 -15.26 2.20
C ALA A 182 -13.51 -13.91 1.49
N MET A 183 -13.33 -13.87 0.17
CA MET A 183 -13.66 -12.68 -0.63
C MET A 183 -15.15 -12.33 -0.59
N LEU A 184 -16.04 -13.32 -0.69
CA LEU A 184 -17.48 -13.11 -0.54
C LEU A 184 -17.83 -12.57 0.85
N LEU A 185 -17.20 -13.12 1.89
CA LEU A 185 -17.38 -12.66 3.26
C LEU A 185 -16.93 -11.20 3.42
N PHE A 186 -15.78 -10.84 2.83
CA PHE A 186 -15.30 -9.46 2.81
C PHE A 186 -16.27 -8.53 2.08
N ALA A 187 -16.79 -8.92 0.92
CA ALA A 187 -17.76 -8.13 0.17
C ALA A 187 -19.04 -7.89 0.99
N PHE A 188 -19.57 -8.94 1.63
CA PHE A 188 -20.76 -8.83 2.48
C PHE A 188 -20.57 -7.88 3.68
N ILE A 189 -19.37 -7.83 4.24
CA ILE A 189 -19.04 -6.94 5.37
C ILE A 189 -18.78 -5.51 4.91
N SER A 190 -18.09 -5.33 3.78
CA SER A 190 -17.59 -4.04 3.30
C SER A 190 -18.64 -3.22 2.56
N LEU A 191 -19.47 -3.84 1.71
CA LEU A 191 -20.53 -3.16 0.97
C LEU A 191 -21.48 -2.34 1.88
N PRO A 192 -22.07 -2.90 2.95
CA PRO A 192 -22.92 -2.12 3.84
C PRO A 192 -22.16 -1.07 4.64
N ALA A 193 -20.85 -1.24 4.88
CA ALA A 193 -20.04 -0.25 5.57
C ALA A 193 -19.78 0.99 4.71
N VAL A 194 -19.71 0.82 3.38
CA VAL A 194 -19.47 1.91 2.42
C VAL A 194 -20.79 2.55 1.95
N TRP A 195 -21.87 1.78 1.82
CA TRP A 195 -23.14 2.26 1.25
C TRP A 195 -24.17 2.74 2.27
N LYS A 196 -24.01 2.45 3.56
CA LYS A 196 -24.82 3.14 4.57
C LYS A 196 -24.41 4.61 4.58
N LYS A 197 -25.20 5.45 3.91
CA LYS A 197 -25.14 6.91 4.04
C LYS A 197 -25.13 7.25 5.54
N ALA A 198 -24.12 8.03 5.94
CA ALA A 198 -24.11 8.74 7.20
C ALA A 198 -25.33 9.65 7.32
#